data_AF-A0AAE3XDR0-F1
#
_entry.id   AF-A0AAE3XDR0-F1
#
_cell.length_a   1.000
_cell.length_b   1.000
_cell.length_c   1.000
_cell.angle_alpha   90.00
_cell.angle_beta   90.00
_cell.angle_gamma   90.00
#
_symmetry.space_group_name_H-M   'P 1'
#
loop_
_entity.id
_entity.type
_entity.pdbx_description
1 polymer ?
#
loop_
_entity_poly.entity_id
_entity_poly.type
_entity_poly.pdbx_seq_one_letter_code
_entity_poly.pdbx_strand_id
1 'polypeptide(L)'
;MTRHLSLSESGATLRAALKEAFPGVRFSVRTRRYAGGASADVTWTDGPDLAAVQAITQRFERADFTPDGANSPRTHVLRGEAVSFAVQFIHPQRQYTPAFLDRVADDVLATQYLPGVTRADVTVTPGPCGADFSVPEALRGTLIDGQTLTGRLRAAAARTAETFYLNHSETAAACVVTPGV
;
A
#
# COMPACT_ATOMS: atom_id res chain seq x y z
N MET A 1 27.42 11.69 -15.12
CA MET A 1 26.46 12.81 -14.91
C MET A 1 25.13 12.20 -14.52
N THR A 2 24.40 12.81 -13.58
CA THR A 2 23.10 12.30 -13.11
C THR A 2 21.97 13.01 -13.84
N ARG A 3 21.05 12.26 -14.44
CA ARG A 3 19.86 12.82 -15.09
C ARG A 3 18.76 13.07 -14.07
N HIS A 4 18.25 14.29 -14.02
CA HIS A 4 17.12 14.63 -13.15
C HIS A 4 15.80 14.41 -13.87
N LEU A 5 14.98 13.51 -13.35
CA LEU A 5 13.65 13.25 -13.90
C LEU A 5 12.67 14.30 -13.41
N SER A 6 11.84 14.81 -14.31
CA SER A 6 10.71 15.67 -13.96
C SER A 6 9.68 14.92 -13.12
N LEU A 7 8.72 15.64 -12.53
CA LEU A 7 7.61 15.01 -11.82
C LEU A 7 6.73 14.16 -12.72
N SER A 8 6.50 14.63 -13.95
CA SER A 8 5.74 13.89 -14.96
C SER A 8 6.45 12.59 -15.33
N GLU A 9 7.77 12.62 -15.54
CA GLU A 9 8.55 11.42 -15.83
C GLU A 9 8.56 10.47 -14.64
N SER A 10 8.81 10.98 -13.43
CA SER A 10 8.79 10.19 -12.19
C SER A 10 7.44 9.50 -11.99
N GLY A 11 6.34 10.24 -12.17
CA GLY A 11 4.99 9.70 -12.09
C GLY A 11 4.66 8.70 -13.21
N ALA A 12 5.19 8.90 -14.42
CA ALA A 12 5.02 7.95 -15.52
C ALA A 12 5.77 6.63 -15.25
N THR A 13 7.01 6.71 -14.78
CA THR A 13 7.81 5.54 -14.37
C THR A 13 7.10 4.76 -13.26
N LEU A 14 6.58 5.46 -12.25
CA LEU A 14 5.84 4.83 -11.15
C LEU A 14 4.57 4.10 -11.64
N ARG A 15 3.79 4.73 -12.54
CA ARG A 15 2.60 4.10 -13.13
C ARG A 15 2.95 2.87 -13.96
N ALA A 16 4.04 2.92 -14.73
CA ALA A 16 4.50 1.79 -15.55
C ALA A 16 4.85 0.60 -14.66
N ALA A 17 5.67 0.81 -13.62
CA ALA A 17 6.07 -0.23 -12.69
C ALA A 17 4.88 -0.89 -11.98
N LEU A 18 3.92 -0.09 -11.51
CA LEU A 18 2.71 -0.60 -10.86
C LEU A 18 1.82 -1.41 -11.80
N LYS A 19 1.68 -0.96 -13.06
CA LYS A 19 0.87 -1.65 -14.06
C LYS A 19 1.47 -3.00 -14.46
N GLU A 20 2.79 -3.08 -14.55
CA GLU A 20 3.52 -4.34 -14.80
C GLU A 20 3.39 -5.30 -13.62
N ALA A 21 3.60 -4.80 -12.39
CA ALA A 21 3.57 -5.62 -11.18
C ALA A 21 2.18 -6.16 -10.85
N PHE A 22 1.13 -5.39 -11.12
CA PHE A 22 -0.26 -5.73 -10.76
C PHE A 22 -1.21 -5.48 -11.94
N PRO A 23 -1.16 -6.32 -12.99
CA PRO A 23 -2.07 -6.19 -14.11
C PRO A 23 -3.51 -6.41 -13.64
N GLY A 24 -4.43 -5.59 -14.14
CA GLY A 24 -5.84 -5.63 -13.75
C GLY A 24 -6.20 -4.71 -12.57
N VAL A 25 -5.22 -4.15 -11.86
CA VAL A 25 -5.46 -3.17 -10.80
C VAL A 25 -5.36 -1.76 -11.36
N ARG A 26 -6.37 -0.94 -11.10
CA ARG A 26 -6.37 0.48 -11.51
C ARG A 26 -5.74 1.34 -10.42
N PHE A 27 -4.50 1.76 -10.64
CA PHE A 27 -3.83 2.74 -9.78
C PHE A 27 -4.11 4.17 -10.23
N SER A 28 -4.34 5.05 -9.26
CA SER A 28 -4.32 6.49 -9.41
C SER A 28 -3.04 7.04 -8.79
N VAL A 29 -2.20 7.67 -9.61
CA VAL A 29 -0.92 8.25 -9.18
C VAL A 29 -0.97 9.76 -9.35
N ARG A 30 -0.94 10.49 -8.24
CA ARG A 30 -0.99 11.95 -8.19
C ARG A 30 0.30 12.52 -7.59
N THR A 31 1.11 13.16 -8.42
CA THR A 31 2.34 13.85 -7.99
C THR A 31 2.04 15.31 -7.62
N ARG A 32 2.68 15.85 -6.58
CA ARG A 32 2.50 17.23 -6.12
C ARG A 32 3.87 17.83 -5.75
N ARG A 33 4.05 19.14 -5.99
CA ARG A 33 5.17 19.92 -5.43
C ARG A 33 4.73 20.64 -4.17
N TYR A 34 5.64 20.81 -3.23
CA TYR A 34 5.49 21.67 -2.07
C TYR A 34 6.82 22.39 -1.78
N ALA A 35 6.82 23.31 -0.81
CA ALA A 35 8.04 24.03 -0.45
C ALA A 35 9.12 23.04 0.03
N GLY A 36 10.22 22.94 -0.71
CA GLY A 36 11.34 22.05 -0.37
C GLY A 36 11.27 20.63 -0.91
N GLY A 37 10.24 20.25 -1.68
CA GLY A 37 10.17 18.89 -2.21
C GLY A 37 8.97 18.58 -3.08
N ALA A 38 8.78 17.28 -3.32
CA ALA A 38 7.61 16.76 -4.00
C ALA A 38 7.27 15.36 -3.50
N SER A 39 6.00 15.01 -3.57
CA SER A 39 5.48 13.70 -3.18
C SER A 39 4.57 13.13 -4.24
N ALA A 40 4.29 11.83 -4.15
CA ALA A 40 3.27 11.18 -4.95
C ALA A 40 2.32 10.38 -4.08
N ASP A 41 1.02 10.58 -4.26
CA ASP A 41 -0.01 9.73 -3.68
C ASP A 41 -0.36 8.63 -4.68
N VAL A 42 -0.33 7.38 -4.22
CA VAL A 42 -0.69 6.20 -5.01
C VAL A 42 -1.92 5.58 -4.38
N THR A 43 -3.07 5.69 -5.02
CA THR A 43 -4.33 5.13 -4.53
C THR A 43 -4.85 4.03 -5.44
N TRP A 44 -5.41 2.98 -4.85
CA TRP A 44 -6.13 1.92 -5.55
C TRP A 44 -7.26 1.40 -4.68
N THR A 45 -8.23 0.75 -5.32
CA THR A 45 -9.42 0.21 -4.65
C THR A 45 -9.35 -1.31 -4.66
N ASP A 46 -9.60 -1.91 -3.50
CA ASP A 46 -9.43 -3.34 -3.25
C ASP A 46 -8.03 -3.81 -3.73
N GLY A 47 -7.85 -5.03 -4.23
CA GLY A 47 -6.58 -5.39 -4.90
C GLY A 47 -5.43 -5.80 -3.97
N PRO A 48 -4.16 -5.63 -4.38
CA PRO A 48 -2.99 -6.11 -3.63
C PRO A 48 -2.88 -5.43 -2.27
N ASP A 49 -2.22 -6.12 -1.34
CA ASP A 49 -1.94 -5.55 -0.04
C ASP A 49 -0.99 -4.34 -0.13
N LEU A 50 -1.02 -3.50 0.92
CA LEU A 50 -0.23 -2.28 0.99
C LEU A 50 1.27 -2.56 0.93
N ALA A 51 1.73 -3.66 1.54
CA ALA A 51 3.15 -3.99 1.63
C ALA A 51 3.73 -4.38 0.27
N ALA A 52 2.98 -5.14 -0.54
CA ALA A 52 3.33 -5.51 -1.90
C ALA A 52 3.46 -4.28 -2.80
N VAL A 53 2.52 -3.33 -2.69
CA VAL A 53 2.60 -2.06 -3.44
C VAL A 53 3.78 -1.23 -2.96
N GLN A 54 3.98 -1.10 -1.64
CA GLN A 54 5.11 -0.39 -1.06
C GLN A 54 6.46 -0.94 -1.52
N ALA A 55 6.60 -2.27 -1.61
CA ALA A 55 7.82 -2.91 -2.09
C ALA A 55 8.17 -2.47 -3.52
N ILE A 56 7.19 -2.19 -4.37
CA ILE A 56 7.40 -1.63 -5.70
C ILE A 56 7.69 -0.13 -5.63
N THR A 57 6.83 0.65 -4.94
CA THR A 57 6.88 2.11 -4.99
C THR A 57 8.09 2.70 -4.30
N GLN A 58 8.54 2.12 -3.18
CA GLN A 58 9.67 2.66 -2.40
C GLN A 58 10.95 2.78 -3.23
N ARG A 59 11.13 1.95 -4.26
CA ARG A 59 12.30 2.01 -5.15
C ARG A 59 12.46 3.36 -5.87
N PHE A 60 11.37 4.10 -6.03
CA PHE A 60 11.33 5.37 -6.77
C PHE A 60 11.40 6.60 -5.85
N GLU A 61 11.50 6.42 -4.54
CA GLU A 61 11.65 7.52 -3.58
C GLU A 61 13.07 8.08 -3.62
N ARG A 62 13.18 9.42 -3.65
CA ARG A 62 14.48 10.11 -3.66
C ARG A 62 15.20 10.04 -2.31
N ALA A 63 14.48 9.86 -1.20
CA ALA A 63 15.09 9.90 0.12
C ALA A 63 14.43 8.94 1.10
N ASP A 64 15.24 8.45 2.04
CA ASP A 64 14.75 7.84 3.26
C ASP A 64 14.37 8.92 4.28
N PHE A 65 13.29 8.68 5.01
CA PHE A 65 12.98 9.43 6.21
C PHE A 65 13.73 8.80 7.39
N THR A 66 14.61 9.57 8.04
CA THR A 66 15.27 9.13 9.28
C THR A 66 14.55 9.71 10.51
N PRO A 67 14.51 8.99 11.65
CA PRO A 67 13.77 9.44 12.84
C PRO A 67 14.21 10.79 13.44
N ASP A 68 15.44 11.21 13.14
CA ASP A 68 16.01 12.51 13.53
C ASP A 68 15.52 13.68 12.65
N GLY A 69 14.66 13.41 11.66
CA GLY A 69 14.10 14.40 10.75
C GLY A 69 15.04 14.79 9.61
N ALA A 70 16.21 14.18 9.51
CA ALA A 70 17.05 14.30 8.32
C ALA A 70 16.49 13.45 7.17
N ASN A 71 16.82 13.83 5.94
CA ASN A 71 16.49 13.04 4.76
C ASN A 71 17.78 12.48 4.20
N SER A 72 17.93 11.16 4.18
CA SER A 72 19.09 10.53 3.56
C SER A 72 18.81 10.36 2.07
N PRO A 73 19.55 11.04 1.17
CA PRO A 73 19.32 10.92 -0.26
C PRO A 73 19.66 9.50 -0.74
N ARG A 74 18.85 9.01 -1.67
CA ARG A 74 19.08 7.74 -2.36
C ARG A 74 19.66 8.01 -3.75
N THR A 75 20.53 7.11 -4.20
CA THR A 75 21.05 7.13 -5.57
C THR A 75 20.32 6.07 -6.39
N HIS A 76 19.91 6.44 -7.60
CA HIS A 76 19.16 5.56 -8.49
C HIS A 76 19.93 5.34 -9.78
N VAL A 77 19.93 4.09 -10.24
CA VAL A 77 20.30 3.73 -11.61
C VAL A 77 19.06 3.16 -12.28
N LEU A 78 18.57 3.81 -13.32
CA LEU A 78 17.44 3.35 -14.11
C LEU A 78 17.92 2.97 -15.50
N ARG A 79 17.80 1.68 -15.86
CA ARG A 79 18.24 1.15 -17.16
C ARG A 79 19.71 1.47 -17.50
N GLY A 80 20.57 1.41 -16.48
CA GLY A 80 22.02 1.67 -16.61
C GLY A 80 22.42 3.15 -16.56
N GLU A 81 21.48 4.08 -16.48
CA GLU A 81 21.75 5.51 -16.35
C GLU A 81 21.56 5.97 -14.90
N ALA A 82 22.51 6.77 -14.38
CA ALA A 82 22.33 7.42 -13.08
C ALA A 82 21.21 8.46 -13.16
N VAL A 83 20.16 8.29 -12.37
CA VAL A 83 18.98 9.19 -12.34
C VAL A 83 18.70 9.70 -10.93
N SER A 84 17.97 10.82 -10.87
CA SER A 84 17.41 11.37 -9.64
C SER A 84 15.93 11.66 -9.86
N PHE A 85 15.06 10.96 -9.13
CA PHE A 85 13.61 11.19 -9.18
C PHE A 85 13.25 12.53 -8.55
N ALA A 86 12.26 13.23 -9.11
CA ALA A 86 11.74 14.45 -8.49
C ALA A 86 10.92 14.17 -7.21
N VAL A 87 10.33 12.97 -7.12
CA VAL A 87 9.46 12.57 -6.00
C VAL A 87 10.31 12.13 -4.82
N GLN A 88 10.18 12.83 -3.69
CA GLN A 88 10.89 12.51 -2.46
C GLN A 88 10.24 11.38 -1.70
N PHE A 89 8.92 11.48 -1.48
CA PHE A 89 8.14 10.50 -0.73
C PHE A 89 6.97 10.01 -1.56
N ILE A 90 6.67 8.72 -1.43
CA ILE A 90 5.50 8.11 -2.04
C ILE A 90 4.58 7.63 -0.92
N HIS A 91 3.29 7.91 -1.04
CA HIS A 91 2.28 7.55 -0.06
C HIS A 91 1.27 6.60 -0.70
N PRO A 92 1.49 5.28 -0.61
CA PRO A 92 0.53 4.30 -1.09
C PRO A 92 -0.64 4.19 -0.10
N GLN A 93 -1.86 4.25 -0.60
CA GLN A 93 -3.08 4.12 0.18
C GLN A 93 -4.07 3.20 -0.54
N ARG A 94 -4.45 2.11 0.14
CA ARG A 94 -5.49 1.21 -0.33
C ARG A 94 -6.85 1.66 0.21
N GLN A 95 -7.81 1.80 -0.69
CA GLN A 95 -9.21 2.02 -0.35
C GLN A 95 -9.97 0.70 -0.45
N TYR A 96 -11.01 0.56 0.36
CA TYR A 96 -11.79 -0.67 0.45
C TYR A 96 -13.23 -0.43 0.02
N THR A 97 -13.78 -1.35 -0.78
CA THR A 97 -15.22 -1.37 -1.05
C THR A 97 -15.97 -2.04 0.11
N PRO A 98 -17.23 -1.65 0.37
CA PRO A 98 -18.07 -2.35 1.35
C PRO A 98 -18.17 -3.84 1.05
N ALA A 99 -18.39 -4.21 -0.22
CA ALA A 99 -18.53 -5.61 -0.63
C ALA A 99 -17.27 -6.44 -0.34
N PHE A 100 -16.06 -5.89 -0.53
CA PHE A 100 -14.84 -6.58 -0.16
C PHE A 100 -14.76 -6.82 1.36
N LEU A 101 -15.07 -5.79 2.15
CA LEU A 101 -15.00 -5.89 3.61
C LEU A 101 -16.09 -6.82 4.19
N ASP A 102 -17.26 -6.87 3.55
CA ASP A 102 -18.32 -7.81 3.87
C ASP A 102 -17.85 -9.25 3.66
N ARG A 103 -17.23 -9.55 2.51
CA ARG A 103 -16.65 -10.86 2.22
C ARG A 103 -15.57 -11.24 3.24
N VAL A 104 -14.68 -10.30 3.58
CA VAL A 104 -13.65 -10.53 4.62
C VAL A 104 -14.29 -10.87 5.97
N ALA A 105 -15.37 -10.18 6.35
CA ALA A 105 -16.06 -10.47 7.59
C ALA A 105 -16.71 -11.87 7.55
N ASP A 106 -17.36 -12.22 6.45
CA ASP A 106 -17.95 -13.55 6.26
C ASP A 106 -16.89 -14.65 6.33
N ASP A 107 -15.75 -14.48 5.67
CA ASP A 107 -14.64 -15.45 5.67
C ASP A 107 -14.03 -15.64 7.06
N VAL A 108 -13.83 -14.55 7.82
CA VAL A 108 -13.30 -14.63 9.18
C VAL A 108 -14.27 -15.36 10.10
N LEU A 109 -15.57 -15.05 10.01
CA LEU A 109 -16.59 -15.72 10.82
C LEU A 109 -16.82 -17.18 10.42
N ALA A 110 -16.65 -17.53 9.13
CA ALA A 110 -16.76 -18.90 8.66
C ALA A 110 -15.55 -19.77 9.06
N THR A 111 -14.35 -19.17 9.10
CA THR A 111 -13.11 -19.89 9.45
C THR A 111 -12.88 -20.02 10.95
N GLN A 112 -13.44 -19.11 11.75
CA GLN A 112 -13.29 -19.11 13.21
C GLN A 112 -14.65 -19.33 13.87
N TYR A 113 -14.86 -20.53 14.43
CA TYR A 113 -16.09 -20.82 15.15
C TYR A 113 -16.19 -19.96 16.41
N LEU A 114 -17.08 -18.97 16.37
CA LEU A 114 -17.46 -18.14 17.51
C LEU A 114 -18.94 -18.42 17.84
N PRO A 115 -19.24 -19.15 18.93
CA PRO A 115 -20.62 -19.47 19.27
C PRO A 115 -21.41 -18.18 19.54
N GLY A 116 -22.51 -17.99 18.79
CA GLY A 116 -23.43 -16.86 18.96
C GLY A 116 -22.98 -15.55 18.30
N VAL A 117 -21.84 -15.52 17.61
CA VAL A 117 -21.43 -14.35 16.80
C VAL A 117 -21.84 -14.58 15.36
N THR A 118 -22.55 -13.62 14.79
CA THR A 118 -23.03 -13.67 13.41
C THR A 118 -22.53 -12.46 12.61
N ARG A 119 -22.73 -12.49 11.30
CA ARG A 119 -22.41 -11.35 10.43
C ARG A 119 -23.16 -10.08 10.84
N ALA A 120 -24.36 -10.19 11.41
CA ALA A 120 -25.15 -9.05 11.87
C ALA A 120 -24.49 -8.29 13.04
N ASP A 121 -23.58 -8.94 13.78
CA ASP A 121 -22.85 -8.35 14.90
C ASP A 121 -21.61 -7.54 14.46
N VAL A 122 -21.31 -7.52 13.16
CA VAL A 122 -20.14 -6.82 12.62
C VAL A 122 -20.59 -5.64 11.76
N THR A 123 -20.36 -4.42 12.24
CA THR A 123 -20.54 -3.21 11.45
C THR A 123 -19.24 -2.88 10.71
N VAL A 124 -19.36 -2.67 9.41
CA VAL A 124 -18.24 -2.38 8.52
C VAL A 124 -18.37 -0.95 7.99
N THR A 125 -17.34 -0.15 8.22
CA THR A 125 -17.28 1.23 7.71
C THR A 125 -16.00 1.41 6.89
N PRO A 126 -16.08 1.65 5.57
CA PRO A 126 -14.91 1.99 4.78
C PRO A 126 -14.40 3.39 5.16
N GLY A 127 -13.08 3.52 5.29
CA GLY A 127 -12.40 4.78 5.56
C GLY A 127 -11.35 5.11 4.50
N PRO A 128 -10.88 6.38 4.44
CA PRO A 128 -9.90 6.82 3.44
C PRO A 128 -8.53 6.14 3.56
N CYS A 129 -8.19 5.60 4.73
CA CYS A 129 -6.90 4.96 5.03
C CYS A 129 -7.04 3.50 5.51
N GLY A 130 -8.24 2.90 5.44
CA GLY A 130 -8.48 1.62 6.09
C GLY A 130 -9.95 1.22 6.11
N ALA A 131 -10.24 0.18 6.88
CA ALA A 131 -11.58 -0.25 7.21
C ALA A 131 -11.75 -0.29 8.72
N ASP A 132 -12.84 0.27 9.19
CA ASP A 132 -13.24 0.16 10.58
C ASP A 132 -14.29 -0.93 10.74
N PHE A 133 -13.96 -1.87 11.62
CA PHE A 133 -14.85 -2.93 12.06
C PHE A 133 -15.27 -2.61 13.49
N SER A 134 -16.58 -2.47 13.69
CA SER A 134 -17.17 -2.31 15.01
C SER A 134 -18.01 -3.53 15.34
N VAL A 135 -18.00 -3.90 16.62
CA VAL A 135 -18.77 -5.00 17.18
C VAL A 135 -19.45 -4.53 18.47
N PRO A 136 -20.57 -5.16 18.88
CA PRO A 136 -21.20 -4.94 20.17
C PRO A 136 -20.18 -4.97 21.33
N GLU A 137 -20.44 -4.19 22.37
CA GLU A 137 -19.55 -4.09 23.53
C GLU A 137 -19.21 -5.46 24.14
N ALA A 138 -20.21 -6.35 24.21
CA ALA A 138 -20.05 -7.72 24.69
C ALA A 138 -19.01 -8.55 23.92
N LEU A 139 -18.71 -8.20 22.67
CA LEU A 139 -17.78 -8.91 21.80
C LEU A 139 -16.40 -8.25 21.67
N ARG A 140 -16.20 -7.05 22.25
CA ARG A 140 -14.91 -6.32 22.11
C ARG A 140 -13.74 -7.03 22.80
N GLY A 141 -14.02 -7.77 23.87
CA GLY A 141 -13.04 -8.57 24.60
C GLY A 141 -12.82 -9.98 24.03
N THR A 142 -13.60 -10.39 23.03
CA THR A 142 -13.48 -11.73 22.43
C THR A 142 -12.16 -11.83 21.69
N LEU A 143 -11.30 -12.73 22.15
CA LEU A 143 -10.01 -13.02 21.54
C LEU A 143 -10.08 -14.25 20.65
N ILE A 144 -9.41 -14.17 19.50
CA ILE A 144 -9.23 -15.25 18.54
C ILE A 144 -7.76 -15.25 18.13
N ASP A 145 -7.08 -16.37 18.39
CA ASP A 145 -5.63 -16.49 18.20
C ASP A 145 -4.83 -15.37 18.91
N GLY A 146 -5.31 -14.93 20.08
CA GLY A 146 -4.69 -13.84 20.86
C GLY A 146 -4.95 -12.42 20.34
N GLN A 147 -5.77 -12.26 19.30
CA GLN A 147 -6.19 -10.94 18.78
C GLN A 147 -7.67 -10.69 19.08
N THR A 148 -8.08 -9.43 19.27
CA THR A 148 -9.52 -9.13 19.31
C THR A 148 -10.19 -9.47 17.98
N LEU A 149 -11.48 -9.78 17.97
CA LEU A 149 -12.24 -10.01 16.73
C LEU A 149 -12.04 -8.86 15.72
N THR A 150 -12.11 -7.61 16.17
CA THR A 150 -11.85 -6.43 15.31
C THR A 150 -10.41 -6.36 14.83
N GLY A 151 -9.43 -6.75 15.65
CA GLY A 151 -8.03 -6.89 15.24
C GLY A 151 -7.83 -7.96 14.17
N ARG A 152 -8.52 -9.10 14.32
CA ARG A 152 -8.46 -10.21 13.36
C ARG A 152 -9.12 -9.87 12.03
N LEU A 153 -10.26 -9.17 12.05
CA LEU A 153 -10.94 -8.63 10.87
C LEU A 153 -10.06 -7.62 10.12
N ARG A 154 -9.43 -6.67 10.83
CA ARG A 154 -8.46 -5.73 10.25
C ARG A 154 -7.27 -6.45 9.63
N ALA A 155 -6.71 -7.43 10.35
CA ALA A 155 -5.58 -8.20 9.86
C ALA A 155 -5.96 -9.06 8.64
N ALA A 156 -7.18 -9.60 8.59
CA ALA A 156 -7.69 -10.28 7.40
C ALA A 156 -7.80 -9.30 6.23
N ALA A 157 -8.50 -8.16 6.39
CA ALA A 157 -8.67 -7.16 5.33
C ALA A 157 -7.32 -6.66 4.76
N ALA A 158 -6.32 -6.49 5.64
CA ALA A 158 -4.97 -6.11 5.25
C ALA A 158 -4.22 -7.20 4.47
N ARG A 159 -4.47 -8.48 4.78
CA ARG A 159 -3.76 -9.65 4.21
C ARG A 159 -4.45 -10.28 3.01
N THR A 160 -5.72 -9.99 2.72
CA THR A 160 -6.45 -10.62 1.61
C THR A 160 -5.89 -10.14 0.27
N ALA A 161 -4.72 -10.67 -0.07
CA ALA A 161 -4.20 -10.86 -1.40
C ALA A 161 -5.00 -12.01 -2.03
N GLU A 162 -6.30 -11.78 -2.27
CA GLU A 162 -7.04 -12.63 -3.19
C GLU A 162 -6.37 -12.47 -4.56
N THR A 163 -5.48 -13.41 -4.89
CA THR A 163 -5.07 -13.73 -6.26
C THR A 163 -4.55 -12.56 -7.08
N PHE A 164 -3.77 -11.65 -6.48
CA PHE A 164 -2.93 -10.75 -7.26
C PHE A 164 -1.51 -11.30 -7.25
N TYR A 165 -1.16 -12.03 -8.31
CA TYR A 165 0.21 -12.40 -8.58
C TYR A 165 1.02 -11.10 -8.62
N LEU A 166 1.95 -10.93 -7.66
CA LEU A 166 3.01 -9.94 -7.80
C LEU A 166 3.82 -10.36 -9.02
N ASN A 167 3.55 -9.72 -10.15
CA ASN A 167 4.29 -9.99 -11.35
C ASN A 167 5.64 -9.27 -11.29
N HIS A 168 6.58 -9.80 -12.06
CA HIS A 168 7.83 -9.11 -12.30
C HIS A 168 7.54 -7.77 -12.99
N SER A 169 7.93 -6.66 -12.36
CA SER A 169 7.99 -5.37 -13.05
C SER A 169 9.39 -5.16 -13.57
N GLU A 170 9.53 -5.14 -14.90
CA GLU A 170 10.77 -4.80 -15.58
C GLU A 170 11.22 -3.38 -15.22
N THR A 171 10.27 -2.45 -15.09
CA THR A 171 10.56 -1.06 -14.71
C THR A 171 11.09 -0.96 -13.28
N ALA A 172 10.51 -1.70 -12.32
CA ALA A 172 11.01 -1.75 -10.96
C ALA A 172 12.35 -2.49 -10.87
N ALA A 173 12.53 -3.57 -11.62
CA ALA A 173 13.78 -4.34 -11.65
C ALA A 173 14.93 -3.57 -12.32
N ALA A 174 14.63 -2.74 -13.31
CA ALA A 174 15.60 -1.86 -13.96
C ALA A 174 16.00 -0.65 -13.10
N CYS A 175 15.32 -0.42 -11.96
CA CYS A 175 15.63 0.63 -11.01
C CYS A 175 16.42 0.05 -9.83
N VAL A 176 17.74 0.19 -9.89
CA VAL A 176 18.63 -0.18 -8.79
C VAL A 176 18.77 1.02 -7.85
N VAL A 177 18.56 0.78 -6.56
CA VAL A 177 18.67 1.79 -5.51
C VAL A 177 19.86 1.45 -4.63
N THR A 178 20.76 2.40 -4.47
CA THR A 178 21.86 2.31 -3.50
C THR A 178 21.61 3.34 -2.40
N PRO A 179 21.68 2.96 -1.11
CA PRO A 179 21.66 3.92 -0.02
C PRO A 179 22.74 4.97 -0.26
N GLY A 180 22.44 6.25 -0.03
CA GLY A 180 23.46 7.28 0.00
C GLY A 180 24.48 6.97 1.09
N VAL A 181 25.77 7.02 0.74
CA VAL A 181 26.90 6.94 1.68
C VAL A 181 26.92 8.19 2.55
#